data_AF-A0A4Q5RAA6-F1
#
_entry.id   AF-A0A4Q5RAA6-F1
#
_cell.length_a   1.000
_cell.length_b   1.000
_cell.length_c   1.000
_cell.angle_alpha   90.00
_cell.angle_beta   90.00
_cell.angle_gamma   90.00
#
_symmetry.space_group_name_H-M   'P 1'
#
loop_
_entity.id
_entity.type
_entity.pdbx_description
1 polymer ?
#
loop_
_entity_poly.entity_id
_entity_poly.type
_entity_poly.pdbx_seq_one_letter_code
_entity_poly.pdbx_strand_id
1 'polypeptide(L)'
;MDRTADGMFLIQPDFAYASSYLEARREGYTDSSLSNAGQIEPDRAQLAEHLEALNKPEKGARWADASEDRPVRFAHLWMVTHTEFIGRISVRYELTLKLLRSGGHIGYEVRPGYRGRGLG
;
A
#
# COMPACT_ATOMS: atom_id res chain seq x y z
N MET A 1 23.91 19.86 8.87
CA MET A 1 23.10 19.82 7.64
C MET A 1 21.78 19.18 8.01
N ASP A 2 20.74 20.00 8.04
CA ASP A 2 19.41 19.62 8.47
C ASP A 2 18.72 18.80 7.37
N ARG A 3 18.47 17.52 7.61
CA ARG A 3 17.88 16.57 6.63
C ARG A 3 16.35 16.49 6.75
N THR A 4 15.67 17.51 7.29
CA THR A 4 14.30 17.37 7.79
C THR A 4 13.19 18.01 6.95
N ALA A 5 13.46 18.41 5.71
CA ALA A 5 12.38 18.79 4.79
C ALA A 5 12.62 18.30 3.36
N ASP A 6 12.98 17.02 3.21
CA ASP A 6 12.63 16.33 1.97
C ASP A 6 11.10 16.20 1.98
N GLY A 7 10.42 16.88 1.06
CA GLY A 7 8.96 16.87 0.99
C GLY A 7 8.43 15.44 0.90
N MET A 8 7.43 15.13 1.72
CA MET A 8 6.71 13.86 1.64
C MET A 8 5.39 14.07 0.93
N PHE A 9 5.08 13.17 0.00
CA PHE A 9 3.92 13.26 -0.85
C PHE A 9 3.11 11.97 -0.79
N LEU A 10 1.80 12.11 -0.94
CA LEU A 10 0.91 10.98 -1.22
C LEU A 10 0.62 10.96 -2.71
N ILE A 11 1.00 9.86 -3.36
CA ILE A 11 0.79 9.66 -4.79
C ILE A 11 0.08 8.33 -5.03
N GLN A 12 -0.48 8.15 -6.22
CA GLN A 12 -0.79 6.80 -6.67
C GLN A 12 0.51 6.00 -6.87
N PRO A 13 0.52 4.68 -6.59
CA PRO A 13 1.61 3.80 -6.98
C PRO A 13 2.12 4.11 -8.39
N ASP A 14 3.41 4.44 -8.47
CA ASP A 14 4.04 4.88 -9.71
C ASP A 14 5.33 4.09 -9.93
N PHE A 15 5.60 3.75 -11.19
CA PHE A 15 6.76 2.95 -11.56
C PHE A 15 8.09 3.66 -11.22
N ALA A 16 8.10 4.99 -11.11
CA ALA A 16 9.27 5.77 -10.70
C ALA A 16 9.84 5.36 -9.32
N TYR A 17 9.00 4.80 -8.44
CA TYR A 17 9.40 4.37 -7.09
C TYR A 17 9.55 2.84 -6.96
N ALA A 18 9.41 2.11 -8.07
CA ALA A 18 9.35 0.66 -8.06
C ALA A 18 10.61 0.00 -7.48
N SER A 19 11.80 0.55 -7.76
CA SER A 19 13.07 0.08 -7.18
C SER A 19 13.08 0.18 -5.65
N SER A 20 12.69 1.34 -5.10
CA SER A 20 12.63 1.56 -3.64
C SER A 20 11.53 0.72 -2.97
N TYR A 21 10.42 0.48 -3.68
CA TYR A 21 9.39 -0.46 -3.23
C TYR A 21 9.90 -1.90 -3.14
N LEU A 22 10.70 -2.37 -4.11
CA LEU A 22 11.31 -3.71 -4.05
C LEU A 22 12.32 -3.83 -2.90
N GLU A 23 13.10 -2.78 -2.62
CA GLU A 23 13.95 -2.73 -1.43
C GLU A 23 13.15 -2.85 -0.14
N ALA A 24 12.03 -2.13 -0.03
CA ALA A 24 11.13 -2.26 1.12
C ALA A 24 10.69 -3.72 1.30
N ARG A 25 10.36 -4.44 0.22
CA ARG A 25 9.99 -5.87 0.29
C ARG A 25 11.14 -6.74 0.79
N ARG A 26 12.39 -6.47 0.38
CA ARG A 26 13.58 -7.15 0.90
C ARG A 26 13.81 -6.90 2.39
N GLU A 27 13.38 -5.74 2.91
CA GLU A 27 13.37 -5.45 4.35
C GLU A 27 12.26 -6.19 5.11
N GLY A 28 11.36 -6.89 4.41
CA GLY A 28 10.19 -7.54 5.01
C GLY A 28 8.95 -6.66 5.06
N TYR A 29 8.86 -5.62 4.22
CA TYR A 29 7.60 -4.91 3.99
C TYR A 29 6.60 -5.85 3.31
N THR A 30 5.46 -6.07 3.96
CA THR A 30 4.42 -7.00 3.47
C THR A 30 3.14 -6.23 3.24
N ASP A 31 2.97 -5.69 2.05
CA ASP A 31 1.67 -5.22 1.63
C ASP A 31 0.78 -6.41 1.28
N SER A 32 -0.40 -6.46 1.90
CA SER A 32 -1.52 -7.37 1.64
C SER A 32 -1.90 -7.56 0.16
N SER A 33 -1.39 -6.73 -0.76
CA SER A 33 -1.70 -6.75 -2.19
C SER A 33 -0.85 -7.69 -3.04
N LEU A 34 0.38 -8.02 -2.64
CA LEU A 34 1.18 -9.05 -3.32
C LEU A 34 1.17 -10.30 -2.48
N SER A 35 0.50 -11.32 -2.99
CA SER A 35 0.65 -12.69 -2.53
C SER A 35 2.11 -12.95 -2.16
N ASN A 36 2.34 -13.53 -0.97
CA ASN A 36 3.63 -14.07 -0.52
C ASN A 36 4.13 -15.24 -1.40
N ALA A 37 3.69 -15.34 -2.65
CA ALA A 37 4.10 -16.31 -3.65
C ALA A 37 5.55 -16.05 -4.06
N GLY A 38 6.46 -16.46 -3.17
CA GLY A 38 7.70 -17.15 -3.47
C GLY A 38 8.80 -16.29 -4.04
N GLN A 39 9.71 -15.84 -3.18
CA GLN A 39 11.19 -15.72 -3.30
C GLN A 39 11.86 -15.32 -4.64
N ILE A 40 11.12 -14.97 -5.67
CA ILE A 40 11.56 -14.63 -7.01
C ILE A 40 11.19 -13.16 -7.21
N GLU A 41 12.21 -12.35 -7.51
CA GLU A 41 12.01 -10.95 -7.87
C GLU A 41 11.16 -10.86 -9.15
N PRO A 42 10.08 -10.07 -9.14
CA PRO A 42 9.24 -9.91 -10.32
C PRO A 42 10.03 -9.25 -11.45
N ASP A 43 9.79 -9.67 -12.68
CA ASP A 43 10.27 -8.92 -13.84
C ASP A 43 9.52 -7.59 -13.99
N ARG A 44 9.97 -6.76 -14.94
CA ARG A 44 9.39 -5.44 -15.19
C ARG A 44 7.90 -5.49 -15.55
N ALA A 45 7.46 -6.48 -16.31
CA ALA A 45 6.07 -6.59 -16.75
C ALA A 45 5.17 -6.99 -15.58
N GLN A 46 5.61 -7.97 -14.78
CA GLN A 46 4.93 -8.40 -13.57
C GLN A 46 4.82 -7.26 -12.55
N LEU A 47 5.89 -6.48 -12.39
CA LEU A 47 5.89 -5.31 -11.50
C LEU A 47 4.93 -4.22 -12.01
N ALA A 48 4.94 -3.92 -13.31
CA ALA A 48 4.01 -2.96 -13.89
C ALA A 48 2.55 -3.39 -13.72
N GLU A 49 2.22 -4.66 -14.00
CA GLU A 49 0.88 -5.21 -13.80
C GLU A 49 0.43 -5.10 -12.34
N HIS A 50 1.34 -5.38 -11.40
CA HIS A 50 1.06 -5.23 -9.98
C HIS A 50 0.76 -3.77 -9.58
N LEU A 51 1.60 -2.82 -10.00
CA LEU A 51 1.37 -1.40 -9.69
C LEU A 51 0.08 -0.88 -10.33
N GLU A 52 -0.25 -1.32 -11.54
CA GLU A 52 -1.55 -1.03 -12.14
C GLU A 52 -2.71 -1.63 -11.34
N ALA A 53 -2.55 -2.85 -10.80
CA ALA A 53 -3.56 -3.47 -9.96
C ALA A 53 -3.80 -2.70 -8.66
N LEU A 54 -2.74 -2.15 -8.05
CA LEU A 54 -2.86 -1.27 -6.88
C LEU A 54 -3.63 0.02 -7.15
N ASN A 55 -3.54 0.53 -8.38
CA ASN A 55 -4.24 1.74 -8.81
C ASN A 55 -5.72 1.50 -9.16
N LYS A 56 -6.20 0.25 -9.14
CA LYS A 56 -7.61 -0.09 -9.39
C LYS A 56 -8.43 -0.04 -8.09
N PRO A 57 -9.75 0.19 -8.17
CA PRO A 57 -10.63 0.16 -7.00
C PRO A 57 -10.60 -1.18 -6.27
N GLU A 58 -10.87 -1.14 -4.95
CA GLU A 58 -10.98 -2.34 -4.11
C GLU A 58 -12.07 -3.27 -4.67
N LYS A 59 -11.73 -4.56 -4.84
CA LYS A 59 -12.72 -5.60 -5.13
C LYS A 59 -13.44 -5.94 -3.82
N GLY A 60 -14.74 -6.27 -3.88
CA GLY A 60 -15.52 -6.62 -2.70
C GLY A 60 -14.78 -7.61 -1.78
N ALA A 61 -14.81 -7.35 -0.47
CA ALA A 61 -14.11 -8.17 0.50
C ALA A 61 -14.96 -9.40 0.86
N ARG A 62 -14.33 -10.58 0.83
CA ARG A 62 -14.90 -11.79 1.43
C ARG A 62 -14.39 -11.93 2.85
N TRP A 63 -15.31 -12.07 3.79
CA TRP A 63 -14.99 -12.07 5.22
C TRP A 63 -14.76 -13.49 5.75
N ALA A 64 -14.13 -13.60 6.92
CA ALA A 64 -13.82 -14.88 7.57
C ALA A 64 -15.08 -15.69 7.91
N ASP A 65 -16.21 -15.02 8.13
CA ASP A 65 -17.54 -15.65 8.30
C ASP A 65 -18.22 -16.03 6.98
N ALA A 66 -17.45 -16.07 5.89
CA ALA A 66 -17.86 -16.39 4.51
C ALA A 66 -18.90 -15.45 3.89
N SER A 67 -19.37 -14.43 4.59
CA SER A 67 -20.25 -13.43 3.99
C SER A 67 -19.47 -12.47 3.10
N GLU A 68 -20.21 -11.83 2.20
CA GLU A 68 -19.70 -10.85 1.26
C GLU A 68 -20.22 -9.48 1.63
N ASP A 69 -19.40 -8.47 1.38
CA ASP A 69 -19.81 -7.09 1.49
C ASP A 69 -19.65 -6.40 0.13
N ARG A 70 -20.48 -5.39 -0.12
CA ARG A 70 -20.37 -4.66 -1.39
C ARG A 70 -19.00 -3.98 -1.47
N PRO A 71 -18.41 -3.86 -2.66
CA PRO A 71 -17.23 -3.02 -2.84
C PRO A 71 -17.54 -1.58 -2.48
N VAL A 72 -16.58 -0.89 -1.88
CA VAL A 72 -16.65 0.54 -1.59
C VAL A 72 -15.56 1.27 -2.36
N ARG A 73 -15.78 2.55 -2.66
CA ARG A 73 -14.73 3.36 -3.29
C ARG A 73 -13.56 3.50 -2.31
N PHE A 74 -12.36 3.35 -2.86
CA PHE A 74 -11.14 3.26 -2.10
C PHE A 74 -9.97 3.85 -2.89
N ALA A 75 -8.95 4.35 -2.20
CA ALA A 75 -7.68 4.75 -2.78
C ALA A 75 -6.52 4.04 -2.08
N HIS A 76 -5.67 3.37 -2.87
CA HIS A 76 -4.35 2.95 -2.46
C HIS A 76 -3.36 4.04 -2.86
N LEU A 77 -2.67 4.62 -1.88
CA LEU A 77 -1.69 5.68 -2.11
C LEU A 77 -0.36 5.27 -1.49
N TRP A 78 0.73 5.71 -2.11
CA TRP A 78 2.07 5.58 -1.58
C TRP A 78 2.50 6.88 -0.94
N MET A 79 3.08 6.76 0.25
CA MET A 79 3.85 7.82 0.87
C MET A 79 5.28 7.73 0.35
N VAL A 80 5.73 8.80 -0.27
CA VAL A 80 7.05 8.88 -0.91
C VAL A 80 7.79 10.14 -0.51
N THR A 81 9.11 10.10 -0.54
CA THR A 81 9.96 11.30 -0.67
C THR A 81 10.16 11.62 -2.16
N HIS A 82 11.09 12.50 -2.51
CA HIS A 82 11.46 12.72 -3.91
C HIS A 82 11.95 11.46 -4.64
N THR A 83 12.53 10.49 -3.93
CA THR A 83 13.19 9.33 -4.54
C THR A 83 12.79 7.99 -3.93
N GLU A 84 12.18 7.97 -2.75
CA GLU A 84 12.01 6.75 -1.98
C GLU A 84 10.56 6.46 -1.63
N PHE A 85 10.21 5.17 -1.70
CA PHE A 85 8.99 4.63 -1.14
C PHE A 85 9.14 4.49 0.38
N ILE A 86 8.22 5.10 1.13
CA ILE A 86 8.23 5.13 2.60
C ILE A 86 7.14 4.22 3.18
N GLY A 87 6.05 4.00 2.44
CA GLY A 87 4.95 3.18 2.90
C GLY A 87 3.69 3.40 2.08
N ARG A 88 2.59 2.83 2.54
CA ARG A 88 1.28 3.01 1.92
C ARG A 88 0.28 3.61 2.90
N ILE A 89 -0.73 4.25 2.33
CA ILE A 89 -2.00 4.54 2.97
C ILE A 89 -3.14 4.04 2.09
N SER A 90 -4.15 3.50 2.73
CA SER A 90 -5.30 2.88 2.11
C SER A 90 -6.53 3.56 2.71
N VAL A 91 -7.29 4.30 1.90
CA VAL A 91 -8.44 5.11 2.36
C VAL A 91 -9.72 4.67 1.67
N ARG A 92 -10.71 4.23 2.46
CA ARG A 92 -12.08 4.00 2.00
C ARG A 92 -12.88 5.29 2.15
N TYR A 93 -13.61 5.67 1.11
CA TYR A 93 -14.43 6.89 1.10
C TYR A 93 -15.80 6.70 1.75
N GLU A 94 -16.17 5.45 2.02
CA GLU A 94 -17.39 5.08 2.72
C GLU A 94 -17.18 3.78 3.49
N LEU A 95 -18.00 3.56 4.52
CA LEU A 95 -18.10 2.26 5.17
C LEU A 95 -19.52 1.72 5.10
N THR A 96 -19.60 0.42 4.87
CA THR A 96 -20.78 -0.38 5.15
C THR A 96 -20.91 -0.61 6.66
N LEU A 97 -22.05 -1.16 7.10
CA LEU A 97 -22.22 -1.60 8.49
C LEU A 97 -21.17 -2.64 8.91
N LYS A 98 -20.67 -3.43 7.97
CA LYS A 98 -19.65 -4.44 8.26
C LYS A 98 -18.28 -3.80 8.40
N LEU A 99 -17.89 -2.94 7.45
CA LEU A 99 -16.65 -2.16 7.52
C LEU A 99 -16.57 -1.27 8.77
N LEU A 100 -17.72 -0.76 9.24
CA LEU A 100 -17.84 -0.02 10.51
C LEU A 100 -17.50 -0.88 11.74
N ARG A 101 -17.88 -2.15 11.72
CA ARG A 101 -17.62 -3.09 12.83
C ARG A 101 -16.26 -3.75 12.73
N SER A 102 -15.76 -3.96 11.51
CA SER A 102 -14.54 -4.69 11.24
C SER A 102 -13.98 -4.25 9.88
N GLY A 103 -12.74 -3.74 9.83
CA GLY A 103 -12.06 -3.33 8.58
C GLY A 103 -11.68 -1.84 8.50
N GLY A 104 -12.58 -0.94 8.94
CA GLY A 104 -12.30 0.49 9.11
C GLY A 104 -12.12 1.31 7.82
N HIS A 105 -11.94 2.63 7.99
CA HIS A 105 -11.75 3.59 6.89
C HIS A 105 -10.32 3.67 6.38
N ILE A 106 -9.35 3.69 7.31
CA ILE A 106 -7.96 4.02 7.00
C ILE A 106 -7.08 2.87 7.46
N GLY A 107 -6.25 2.39 6.55
CA GLY A 107 -5.13 1.51 6.83
C GLY A 107 -3.84 2.15 6.34
N TYR A 108 -2.73 1.83 6.96
CA TYR A 108 -1.42 2.32 6.54
C TYR A 108 -0.36 1.34 6.97
N GLU A 109 0.79 1.39 6.30
CA GLU A 109 1.94 0.57 6.64
C GLU A 109 3.21 1.33 6.28
N VAL A 110 4.15 1.38 7.22
CA VAL A 110 5.45 2.04 7.03
C VAL A 110 6.52 1.01 6.71
N ARG A 111 7.31 1.27 5.66
CA ARG A 111 8.52 0.52 5.29
C ARG A 111 9.40 0.30 6.53
N PRO A 112 9.89 -0.92 6.80
CA PRO A 112 10.65 -1.23 8.01
C PRO A 112 11.76 -0.24 8.34
N GLY A 113 12.59 0.16 7.36
CA GLY A 113 13.68 1.14 7.55
C GLY A 113 13.25 2.54 8.01
N TYR A 114 11.96 2.90 7.90
CA TYR A 114 11.40 4.21 8.26
C TYR A 114 10.54 4.17 9.53
N ARG A 115 10.37 3.00 10.16
CA ARG A 115 9.64 2.87 11.42
C ARG A 115 10.38 3.58 12.56
N GLY A 116 9.63 3.97 13.60
CA GLY A 116 10.18 4.67 14.77
C GLY A 116 10.49 6.15 14.54
N ARG A 117 10.01 6.73 13.42
CA ARG A 117 10.27 8.13 13.03
C ARG A 117 9.03 9.04 13.05
N GLY A 118 7.89 8.55 13.58
CA GLY A 118 6.64 9.32 13.64
C GLY A 118 5.91 9.45 12.29
N LEU A 119 6.05 8.46 11.40
CA LEU A 119 5.50 8.45 10.03
C LEU A 119 4.22 7.59 9.88
N GLY A 120 3.63 7.17 10.99
CA GLY A 120 2.42 6.33 11.01
C GLY A 120 1.44 6.85 12.04
#